data_AF-J9EFU6-F1
#
_entry.id   AF-J9EFU6-F1
#
_cell.length_a   1.000
_cell.length_b   1.000
_cell.length_c   1.000
_cell.angle_alpha   90.00
_cell.angle_beta   90.00
_cell.angle_gamma   90.00
#
_symmetry.space_group_name_H-M   'P 1'
#
loop_
_entity.id
_entity.type
_entity.pdbx_description
1 polymer ?
#
loop_
_entity_poly.entity_id
_entity_poly.type
_entity_poly.pdbx_seq_one_letter_code
_entity_poly.pdbx_strand_id
1 'polypeptide(L)'
;MIDKSVVDAIRLLENQKIEREIAFQEALDERKIAFELARLQYSYPYKVFGSLAVTLISGLSAYRHKNVLHLIPLAIALPYIASETDACFGRRTGRIKKRADLLYRKRLTQHEPHVLVADVKQRLKELQEGSDVE
;
A
#
# COMPACT_ATOMS: atom_id res chain seq x y z
N MET A 1 -6.69 25.89 42.42
CA MET A 1 -5.51 25.97 41.53
C MET A 1 -5.27 24.54 41.07
N ILE A 2 -5.54 24.21 39.80
CA ILE A 2 -5.22 22.86 39.30
C ILE A 2 -3.71 22.71 39.44
N ASP A 3 -3.27 21.64 40.12
CA ASP A 3 -1.86 21.39 40.34
C ASP A 3 -1.14 21.31 38.99
N LYS A 4 0.02 21.96 38.88
CA LYS A 4 0.80 22.00 37.62
C LYS A 4 1.12 20.58 37.15
N SER A 5 1.32 19.66 38.09
CA SER A 5 1.53 18.23 37.84
C SER A 5 0.39 17.59 37.01
N VAL A 6 -0.87 17.91 37.32
CA VAL A 6 -2.05 17.37 36.63
C VAL A 6 -2.14 17.95 35.22
N VAL A 7 -1.87 19.25 35.06
CA VAL A 7 -1.85 19.89 33.73
C VAL A 7 -0.77 19.29 32.84
N ASP A 8 0.43 19.05 33.39
CA ASP A 8 1.54 18.45 32.65
C ASP A 8 1.26 16.98 32.29
N ALA A 9 0.62 16.22 33.20
CA ALA A 9 0.19 14.85 32.94
C ALA A 9 -0.87 14.78 31.81
N ILE A 10 -1.86 15.68 31.82
CA ILE A 10 -2.88 15.77 30.76
C ILE A 10 -2.22 16.10 29.42
N ARG A 11 -1.30 17.08 29.37
CA ARG A 11 -0.58 17.43 28.15
C ARG A 11 0.24 16.26 27.60
N LEU A 12 0.89 15.50 28.47
CA LEU A 12 1.65 14.32 28.08
C LEU A 12 0.74 13.25 27.46
N LEU A 13 -0.42 13.00 28.05
CA LEU A 13 -1.41 12.05 27.53
C LEU A 13 -2.01 12.52 26.19
N GLU A 14 -2.30 13.82 26.05
CA GLU A 14 -2.78 14.40 24.79
C GLU A 14 -1.74 14.26 23.67
N ASN A 15 -0.48 14.59 23.95
CA ASN A 15 0.61 14.42 22.99
C ASN A 15 0.77 12.95 22.57
N GLN A 16 0.76 12.02 23.51
CA GLN A 16 0.81 10.58 23.20
C GLN A 16 -0.39 10.11 22.36
N LYS A 17 -1.59 10.66 22.60
CA LYS A 17 -2.78 10.36 21.80
C LYS A 17 -2.62 10.88 20.37
N ILE A 18 -2.12 12.10 20.21
CA ILE A 18 -1.86 12.71 18.88
C ILE A 18 -0.80 11.89 18.12
N GLU A 19 0.30 11.51 18.75
CA GLU A 19 1.34 10.68 18.13
C GLU A 19 0.81 9.33 17.64
N ARG A 20 -0.03 8.66 18.44
CA ARG A 20 -0.66 7.40 18.05
C ARG A 20 -1.63 7.57 16.88
N GLU A 21 -2.40 8.65 16.86
CA GLU A 21 -3.33 8.94 15.76
C GLU A 21 -2.57 9.24 14.46
N ILE A 22 -1.50 10.03 14.52
CA ILE A 22 -0.62 10.30 13.36
C ILE A 22 -0.03 8.99 12.84
N ALA A 23 0.54 8.16 13.73
CA ALA A 23 1.10 6.86 13.34
C ALA A 23 0.06 5.91 12.74
N PHE A 24 -1.18 5.94 13.27
CA PHE A 24 -2.28 5.15 12.73
C PHE A 24 -2.72 5.62 11.34
N GLN A 25 -2.83 6.93 11.14
CA GLN A 25 -3.17 7.51 9.84
C GLN A 25 -2.09 7.24 8.80
N GLU A 26 -0.82 7.38 9.16
CA GLU A 26 0.31 7.04 8.28
C GLU A 26 0.27 5.55 7.88
N ALA A 27 -0.03 4.65 8.82
CA ALA A 27 -0.19 3.22 8.54
C ALA A 27 -1.39 2.93 7.61
N LEU A 28 -2.51 3.64 7.76
CA LEU A 28 -3.67 3.52 6.88
C LEU A 28 -3.36 4.03 5.47
N ASP A 29 -2.66 5.16 5.36
CA ASP A 29 -2.31 5.74 4.07
C ASP A 29 -1.27 4.89 3.32
N GLU A 30 -0.26 4.36 4.02
CA GLU A 30 0.68 3.39 3.46
C GLU A 30 -0.06 2.14 2.93
N ARG A 31 -1.07 1.66 3.68
CA ARG A 31 -1.90 0.52 3.26
C ARG A 31 -2.76 0.85 2.02
N LYS A 32 -3.34 2.05 1.94
CA LYS A 32 -4.09 2.49 0.75
C LYS A 32 -3.20 2.53 -0.49
N ILE A 33 -2.02 3.12 -0.37
CA ILE A 33 -1.05 3.21 -1.46
C ILE A 33 -0.62 1.81 -1.92
N ALA A 34 -0.32 0.92 -0.98
CA ALA A 34 0.03 -0.47 -1.28
C ALA A 34 -1.13 -1.22 -1.98
N PHE A 35 -2.37 -1.00 -1.55
CA PHE A 35 -3.56 -1.59 -2.16
C PHE A 35 -3.80 -1.08 -3.58
N GLU A 36 -3.69 0.23 -3.80
CA GLU A 36 -3.84 0.81 -5.15
C GLU A 36 -2.78 0.28 -6.12
N LEU A 37 -1.54 0.16 -5.67
CA LEU A 37 -0.46 -0.43 -6.44
C LEU A 37 -0.73 -1.90 -6.78
N ALA A 38 -1.17 -2.68 -5.80
CA ALA A 38 -1.53 -4.09 -6.00
C ALA A 38 -2.70 -4.24 -6.99
N ARG A 39 -3.70 -3.36 -6.89
CA ARG A 39 -4.85 -3.32 -7.82
C ARG A 39 -4.40 -3.02 -9.25
N LEU A 40 -3.52 -2.05 -9.44
CA LEU A 40 -2.96 -1.73 -10.75
C LEU A 40 -2.19 -2.93 -11.33
N GLN A 41 -1.30 -3.54 -10.53
CA GLN A 41 -0.54 -4.72 -10.93
C GLN A 41 -1.41 -5.92 -11.28
N TYR A 42 -2.52 -6.13 -10.57
CA TYR A 42 -3.47 -7.20 -10.87
C TYR A 42 -4.23 -6.95 -12.18
N SER A 43 -4.64 -5.71 -12.43
CA SER A 43 -5.38 -5.34 -13.65
C SER A 43 -4.50 -5.24 -14.91
N TYR A 44 -3.20 -5.01 -14.73
CA TYR A 44 -2.27 -4.72 -15.81
C TYR A 44 -2.17 -5.83 -16.87
N PRO A 45 -2.02 -7.13 -16.53
CA PRO A 45 -1.99 -8.19 -17.52
C PRO A 45 -3.23 -8.20 -18.42
N TYR A 46 -4.41 -7.99 -17.85
CA TYR A 46 -5.67 -7.96 -18.61
C TYR A 46 -5.70 -6.79 -19.60
N LYS A 47 -5.23 -5.60 -19.19
CA LYS A 47 -5.10 -4.45 -20.08
C LYS A 47 -4.11 -4.72 -21.22
N VAL A 48 -2.97 -5.34 -20.91
CA VAL A 48 -1.96 -5.73 -21.91
C VAL A 48 -2.55 -6.71 -22.92
N PHE A 49 -3.20 -7.79 -22.48
CA PHE A 49 -3.82 -8.76 -23.38
C PHE A 49 -4.90 -8.12 -24.27
N GLY A 50 -5.77 -7.28 -23.70
CA GLY A 50 -6.77 -6.55 -24.48
C GLY A 50 -6.14 -5.65 -25.55
N SER A 51 -5.09 -4.91 -25.18
CA SER A 51 -4.39 -4.02 -26.11
C SER A 51 -3.61 -4.78 -27.20
N LEU A 52 -3.04 -5.93 -26.87
CA LEU A 52 -2.35 -6.80 -27.83
C LEU A 52 -3.36 -7.34 -28.85
N ALA A 53 -4.53 -7.79 -28.40
CA ALA A 53 -5.59 -8.25 -29.28
C ALA A 53 -6.05 -7.14 -30.25
N VAL A 54 -6.28 -5.92 -29.74
CA VAL A 54 -6.62 -4.76 -30.56
C VAL A 54 -5.52 -4.45 -31.57
N THR A 55 -4.25 -4.54 -31.17
CA THR A 55 -3.09 -4.31 -32.05
C THR A 55 -3.04 -5.32 -33.18
N LEU A 56 -3.25 -6.61 -32.89
CA LEU A 56 -3.26 -7.68 -33.89
C LEU A 56 -4.42 -7.52 -34.87
N ILE A 57 -5.62 -7.23 -34.38
CA ILE A 57 -6.80 -7.00 -35.23
C ILE A 57 -6.60 -5.75 -36.10
N SER A 58 -6.11 -4.66 -35.51
CA SER A 58 -5.83 -3.41 -36.20
C SER A 58 -4.77 -3.59 -37.29
N GLY A 59 -3.68 -4.30 -36.98
CA GLY A 59 -2.62 -4.62 -37.93
C GLY A 59 -3.11 -5.50 -39.08
N LEU A 60 -3.89 -6.54 -38.77
CA LEU A 60 -4.49 -7.42 -39.80
C LEU A 60 -5.48 -6.65 -40.68
N SER A 61 -6.30 -5.78 -40.08
CA SER A 61 -7.23 -4.91 -40.81
C SER A 61 -6.51 -3.92 -41.72
N ALA A 62 -5.45 -3.27 -41.21
CA ALA A 62 -4.62 -2.37 -41.99
C ALA A 62 -3.95 -3.08 -43.18
N TYR A 63 -3.44 -4.29 -42.97
CA TYR A 63 -2.83 -5.09 -44.03
C TYR A 63 -3.86 -5.48 -45.11
N ARG A 64 -5.03 -5.97 -44.69
CA ARG A 64 -6.07 -6.44 -45.61
C ARG A 64 -6.68 -5.29 -46.42
N HIS A 65 -6.96 -4.16 -45.79
CA HIS A 65 -7.60 -3.01 -46.44
C HIS A 65 -6.61 -2.01 -47.05
N LYS A 66 -5.29 -2.20 -46.85
CA LYS A 66 -4.23 -1.25 -47.21
C LYS A 66 -4.51 0.17 -46.72
N ASN A 67 -5.24 0.31 -45.60
CA ASN A 67 -5.65 1.60 -45.06
C ASN A 67 -5.00 1.83 -43.69
N VAL A 68 -4.15 2.85 -43.62
CA VAL A 68 -3.37 3.23 -42.44
C VAL A 68 -4.28 3.72 -41.30
N LEU A 69 -5.51 4.18 -41.60
CA LEU A 69 -6.47 4.61 -40.59
C LEU A 69 -6.82 3.50 -39.58
N HIS A 70 -6.66 2.23 -39.95
CA HIS A 70 -6.84 1.12 -39.02
C HIS A 70 -5.76 1.04 -37.93
N LEU A 71 -4.67 1.81 -38.03
CA LEU A 71 -3.63 1.92 -36.98
C LEU A 71 -3.95 2.98 -35.92
N ILE A 72 -5.01 3.78 -36.08
CA ILE A 72 -5.41 4.79 -35.07
C ILE A 72 -5.61 4.17 -33.67
N PRO A 73 -6.29 3.02 -33.51
CA PRO A 73 -6.42 2.37 -32.20
C PRO A 73 -5.06 2.02 -31.59
N LEU A 74 -4.09 1.62 -32.41
CA LEU A 74 -2.72 1.32 -31.97
C LEU A 74 -2.00 2.60 -31.47
N ALA A 75 -2.15 3.70 -32.21
CA ALA A 75 -1.56 4.99 -31.83
C ALA A 75 -2.08 5.51 -30.48
N ILE A 76 -3.33 5.20 -30.13
CA ILE A 76 -3.92 5.52 -28.81
C ILE A 76 -3.52 4.49 -27.75
N ALA A 77 -3.48 3.20 -28.11
CA ALA A 77 -3.16 2.13 -27.18
C ALA A 77 -1.72 2.20 -26.67
N LEU A 78 -0.74 2.53 -27.53
CA LEU A 78 0.68 2.60 -27.16
C LEU A 78 0.98 3.55 -25.99
N PRO A 79 0.63 4.85 -26.05
CA PRO A 79 0.88 5.76 -24.94
C PRO A 79 0.08 5.38 -23.68
N TYR A 80 -1.12 4.83 -23.84
CA TYR A 80 -1.91 4.35 -22.72
C TYR A 80 -1.21 3.20 -21.98
N ILE A 81 -0.76 2.17 -22.69
CA ILE A 81 0.00 1.06 -22.09
C ILE A 81 1.27 1.59 -21.47
N ALA A 82 2.04 2.44 -22.17
CA ALA A 82 3.28 3.01 -21.63
C ALA A 82 3.06 3.73 -20.29
N SER A 83 1.97 4.51 -20.18
CA SER A 83 1.60 5.20 -18.94
C SER A 83 1.22 4.22 -17.81
N GLU A 84 0.48 3.16 -18.12
CA GLU A 84 0.08 2.13 -17.16
C GLU A 84 1.27 1.27 -16.73
N THR A 85 2.21 0.97 -17.65
CA THR A 85 3.46 0.26 -17.35
C THR A 85 4.33 1.09 -16.41
N ASP A 86 4.48 2.38 -16.66
CA ASP A 86 5.22 3.28 -15.76
C ASP A 86 4.50 3.43 -14.42
N ALA A 87 3.17 3.47 -14.39
CA ALA A 87 2.40 3.49 -13.14
C ALA A 87 2.59 2.18 -12.32
N CYS A 88 2.62 1.02 -12.98
CA CYS A 88 2.74 -0.28 -12.33
C CYS A 88 4.18 -0.61 -11.89
N PHE A 89 5.16 -0.36 -12.78
CA PHE A 89 6.56 -0.79 -12.65
C PHE A 89 7.56 0.37 -12.55
N GLY A 90 7.08 1.61 -12.53
CA GLY A 90 7.93 2.79 -12.48
C GLY A 90 8.91 2.77 -11.31
N ARG A 91 9.98 3.55 -11.43
CA ARG A 91 11.07 3.61 -10.43
C ARG A 91 10.59 3.93 -9.01
N ARG A 92 9.42 4.57 -8.85
CA ARG A 92 8.83 4.83 -7.53
C ARG A 92 8.31 3.55 -6.88
N THR A 93 7.59 2.70 -7.62
CA THR A 93 6.98 1.48 -7.09
C THR A 93 8.04 0.43 -6.75
N GLY A 94 9.07 0.30 -7.59
CA GLY A 94 10.21 -0.59 -7.31
C GLY A 94 10.98 -0.21 -6.03
N ARG A 95 11.12 1.09 -5.74
CA ARG A 95 11.74 1.55 -4.49
C ARG A 95 10.87 1.27 -3.28
N ILE A 96 9.54 1.47 -3.38
CA ILE A 96 8.59 1.16 -2.31
C ILE A 96 8.59 -0.35 -2.03
N LYS A 97 8.46 -1.18 -3.06
CA LYS A 97 8.51 -2.64 -2.91
C LYS A 97 9.82 -3.12 -2.30
N LYS A 98 10.96 -2.62 -2.76
CA LYS A 98 12.27 -2.98 -2.19
C LYS A 98 12.40 -2.55 -0.73
N ARG A 99 11.90 -1.37 -0.35
CA ARG A 99 11.89 -0.92 1.05
C ARG A 99 10.93 -1.74 1.91
N ALA A 100 9.74 -2.06 1.40
CA ALA A 100 8.77 -2.91 2.06
C ALA A 100 9.31 -4.33 2.26
N ASP A 101 9.93 -4.93 1.25
CA ASP A 101 10.57 -6.25 1.32
C ASP A 101 11.73 -6.27 2.33
N LEU A 102 12.54 -5.20 2.36
CA LEU A 102 13.62 -5.04 3.36
C LEU A 102 13.05 -4.90 4.78
N LEU A 103 11.99 -4.12 4.98
CA LEU A 103 11.32 -3.98 6.28
C LEU A 103 10.66 -5.29 6.71
N TYR A 104 10.01 -5.99 5.79
CA TYR A 104 9.38 -7.28 6.04
C TYR A 104 10.44 -8.33 6.40
N ARG A 105 11.53 -8.42 5.64
CA ARG A 105 12.64 -9.33 5.94
C ARG A 105 13.34 -8.98 7.26
N LYS A 106 13.57 -7.69 7.52
CA LYS A 106 14.17 -7.22 8.78
C LYS A 106 13.27 -7.59 9.96
N ARG A 107 11.94 -7.38 9.85
CA ARG A 107 10.98 -7.80 10.89
C ARG A 107 10.94 -9.31 11.04
N LEU A 108 10.92 -10.09 9.96
CA LEU A 108 11.02 -11.55 10.05
C LEU A 108 12.30 -12.03 10.75
N THR A 109 13.43 -11.35 10.55
CA THR A 109 14.69 -11.68 11.23
C THR A 109 14.79 -11.16 12.66
N GLN A 110 13.99 -10.15 13.03
CA GLN A 110 14.07 -9.46 14.33
C GLN A 110 12.87 -9.72 15.25
N HIS A 111 11.83 -10.44 14.82
CA HIS A 111 10.68 -10.72 15.67
C HIS A 111 10.63 -12.20 16.09
N GLU A 112 11.11 -12.41 17.31
CA GLU A 112 10.35 -13.05 18.39
C GLU A 112 8.83 -12.99 18.20
N PRO A 113 8.07 -13.99 18.72
CA PRO A 113 6.70 -14.24 18.32
C PRO A 113 5.86 -12.97 18.38
N HIS A 114 5.10 -12.74 17.31
CA HIS A 114 4.17 -11.63 17.22
C HIS A 114 3.32 -11.64 18.48
N VAL A 115 3.46 -10.61 19.34
CA VAL A 115 2.57 -10.46 20.48
C VAL A 115 1.18 -10.29 19.88
N LEU A 116 0.39 -11.35 19.92
CA LEU A 116 -0.95 -11.31 19.37
C LEU A 116 -1.74 -10.28 20.19
N VAL A 117 -2.73 -9.63 19.60
CA VAL A 117 -3.65 -8.79 20.38
C VAL A 117 -4.27 -9.58 21.55
N ALA A 118 -4.39 -10.91 21.39
CA ALA A 118 -4.77 -11.84 22.45
C ALA A 118 -3.76 -11.86 23.61
N ASP A 119 -2.45 -11.93 23.32
CA ASP A 119 -1.39 -11.92 24.35
C ASP A 119 -1.36 -10.57 25.09
N VAL A 120 -1.57 -9.46 24.38
CA VAL A 120 -1.67 -8.14 25.02
C VAL A 120 -2.89 -8.10 25.96
N LYS A 121 -4.05 -8.57 25.52
CA LYS A 121 -5.26 -8.64 26.36
C LYS A 121 -5.06 -9.54 27.58
N GLN A 122 -4.38 -10.67 27.41
CA GLN A 122 -4.08 -11.57 28.52
C GLN A 122 -3.13 -10.90 29.53
N ARG A 123 -2.03 -10.30 29.08
CA ARG A 123 -1.11 -9.56 29.95
C ARG A 123 -1.79 -8.40 30.67
N LEU A 124 -2.71 -7.72 29.99
CA LEU A 124 -3.46 -6.61 30.58
C LEU A 124 -4.45 -7.10 31.65
N LYS A 125 -5.06 -8.28 31.43
CA LYS A 125 -5.88 -8.95 32.42
C LYS A 125 -5.06 -9.42 33.64
N GLU A 126 -3.91 -10.03 33.40
CA GLU A 126 -2.96 -10.44 34.47
C GLU A 126 -2.47 -9.24 35.29
N LEU A 127 -2.22 -8.09 34.66
CA LEU A 127 -1.85 -6.86 35.36
C LEU A 127 -2.99 -6.26 36.19
N GLN A 128 -4.24 -6.35 35.71
CA GLN A 128 -5.42 -5.92 36.49
C GLN A 128 -5.68 -6.85 37.68
N GLU A 129 -5.57 -8.17 37.48
CA GLU A 129 -5.72 -9.14 38.56
C GLU A 129 -4.60 -9.03 39.59
N GLY A 130 -3.37 -8.70 39.17
CA GLY A 130 -2.24 -8.46 40.07
C GLY A 130 -2.35 -7.15 40.88
N SER A 131 -2.98 -6.10 40.33
CA SER A 131 -3.19 -4.85 41.06
C SER A 131 -4.30 -4.93 42.11
N ASP A 132 -5.25 -5.86 41.96
CA ASP A 132 -6.33 -6.09 42.93
C ASP A 132 -5.86 -6.93 44.15
N VAL A 133 -4.61 -7.42 44.14
CA VAL A 133 -4.02 -8.25 45.21
C VAL A 133 -3.12 -7.42 46.16
N GLU A 134 -2.91 -6.13 45.90
CA GLU A 134 -2.30 -5.18 46.85
C GLU A 134 -3.34 -4.23 47.48
#